data_AF-A0A955Y462-F1
#
_entry.id   AF-A0A955Y462-F1
#
_cell.length_a   1.000
_cell.length_b   1.000
_cell.length_c   1.000
_cell.angle_alpha   90.00
_cell.angle_beta   90.00
_cell.angle_gamma   90.00
#
_symmetry.space_group_name_H-M   'P 1'
#
loop_
_entity.id
_entity.type
_entity.pdbx_description
1 polymer ?
#
loop_
_entity_poly.entity_id
_entity_poly.type
_entity_poly.pdbx_seq_one_letter_code
_entity_poly.pdbx_strand_id
1 'polypeptide(L)'
;MSERRVNVSEEDWGALLSVLADDALDDDAFDLDEDDSLDELLAPSDEVRNVSRRIAGQYVEILATFAAGAFGRRTDPVSLSRAGTAVDALLRLASAAGDTDQEALLHELLDLIGPATSGPANSRTRQNALAQLRDWLPRFGATLEHEDAERLTKLVQWDRGTVPLLEELRGLTGIGPKRLQRLYSAGLFTIDTVAASDPADVAAVTGIPLNLAEEVVDATRRYASAERMRFLEELREGAVRLRRMLAVVPDDSTEFRTRATSALEEVERTLQTLKVPETP
;
A
#
# COMPACT_ATOMS: atom_id res chain seq x y z
N MET A 1 -38.67 -20.10 -27.31
CA MET A 1 -37.64 -21.13 -27.12
C MET A 1 -38.12 -22.01 -25.98
N SER A 2 -38.53 -23.24 -26.28
CA SER A 2 -39.05 -24.20 -25.29
C SER A 2 -37.91 -25.01 -24.71
N GLU A 3 -37.69 -24.93 -23.40
CA GLU A 3 -36.75 -25.79 -22.69
C GLU A 3 -37.28 -27.22 -22.66
N ARG A 4 -36.52 -28.13 -23.26
CA ARG A 4 -36.78 -29.57 -23.26
C ARG A 4 -36.16 -30.16 -22.00
N ARG A 5 -36.93 -30.23 -20.90
CA ARG A 5 -36.50 -30.97 -19.70
C ARG A 5 -36.52 -32.47 -20.02
N VAL A 6 -35.36 -33.11 -19.96
CA VAL A 6 -35.23 -34.57 -20.00
C VAL A 6 -35.66 -35.08 -18.64
N ASN A 7 -36.84 -35.71 -18.57
CA ASN A 7 -37.27 -36.43 -17.38
C ASN A 7 -36.70 -37.85 -17.48
N VAL A 8 -35.64 -38.10 -16.72
CA VAL A 8 -35.08 -39.45 -16.52
C VAL A 8 -35.94 -40.13 -15.46
N SER A 9 -36.44 -41.34 -15.74
CA SER A 9 -37.32 -42.06 -14.81
C SER A 9 -36.50 -42.66 -13.66
N GLU A 10 -37.12 -42.92 -12.50
CA GLU A 10 -36.46 -43.61 -11.38
C GLU A 10 -35.97 -45.02 -11.74
N GLU A 11 -36.57 -45.67 -12.75
CA GLU A 11 -36.10 -46.95 -13.29
C GLU A 11 -34.75 -46.81 -14.02
N ASP A 12 -34.51 -45.69 -14.70
CA ASP A 12 -33.24 -45.43 -15.40
C ASP A 12 -32.09 -45.19 -14.41
N TRP A 13 -32.38 -44.63 -13.23
CA TRP A 13 -31.42 -44.50 -12.13
C TRP A 13 -31.06 -45.84 -11.51
N GLY A 14 -32.05 -46.74 -11.36
CA GLY A 14 -31.83 -48.10 -10.86
C GLY A 14 -30.92 -48.92 -11.78
N ALA A 15 -31.09 -48.79 -13.10
CA ALA A 15 -30.24 -49.45 -14.09
C ALA A 15 -28.80 -48.91 -14.08
N LEU A 16 -28.61 -47.59 -13.97
CA LEU A 16 -27.26 -46.98 -13.89
C LEU A 16 -26.52 -47.40 -12.61
N LEU A 17 -27.21 -47.49 -11.48
CA LEU A 17 -26.62 -47.95 -10.22
C LEU A 17 -26.31 -49.44 -10.22
N SER A 18 -27.09 -50.27 -10.93
CA SER A 18 -26.78 -51.69 -11.07
C SER A 18 -25.57 -51.92 -11.98
N VAL A 19 -25.36 -51.10 -13.01
CA VAL A 19 -24.14 -51.17 -13.84
C VAL A 19 -22.90 -50.73 -13.05
N LEU A 20 -23.04 -49.77 -12.14
CA LEU A 20 -21.94 -49.35 -11.26
C LEU A 20 -21.64 -50.33 -10.12
N ALA A 21 -22.58 -51.23 -9.80
CA ALA A 21 -22.43 -52.21 -8.72
C ALA A 21 -21.93 -53.58 -9.21
N ASP A 22 -21.99 -53.87 -10.52
CA ASP A 22 -21.65 -55.18 -11.11
C ASP A 22 -20.24 -55.22 -11.70
N ASP A 23 -19.56 -54.07 -11.84
CA ASP A 23 -18.15 -54.00 -12.20
C ASP A 23 -17.31 -54.02 -10.92
N ALA A 24 -17.00 -55.25 -10.51
CA ALA A 24 -16.01 -55.67 -9.52
C ALA A 24 -15.11 -54.56 -8.95
N LEU A 25 -15.45 -54.09 -7.75
CA LEU A 25 -14.46 -53.57 -6.82
C LEU A 25 -13.56 -54.75 -6.42
N ASP A 26 -12.44 -54.90 -7.11
CA ASP A 26 -11.29 -55.63 -6.58
C ASP A 26 -10.91 -54.96 -5.24
N ASP A 27 -11.04 -55.72 -4.17
CA ASP A 27 -10.94 -55.32 -2.75
C ASP A 27 -9.50 -54.92 -2.32
N ASP A 28 -8.61 -54.64 -3.28
CA ASP A 28 -7.14 -54.52 -3.05
C ASP A 28 -6.51 -53.24 -3.68
N ALA A 29 -7.29 -52.24 -4.11
CA ALA A 29 -6.73 -51.12 -4.90
C ALA A 29 -6.88 -49.70 -4.34
N PHE A 30 -7.40 -49.49 -3.12
CA PHE A 30 -7.46 -48.15 -2.52
C PHE A 30 -7.10 -48.21 -1.03
N ASP A 31 -5.81 -48.40 -0.76
CA ASP A 31 -5.17 -47.94 0.48
C ASP A 31 -5.15 -46.40 0.41
N LEU A 32 -6.31 -45.79 0.62
CA LEU A 32 -6.41 -44.37 0.91
C LEU A 32 -6.01 -44.24 2.36
N ASP A 33 -4.78 -43.77 2.61
CA ASP A 33 -4.33 -43.39 3.94
C ASP A 33 -5.44 -42.55 4.61
N GLU A 34 -5.99 -43.05 5.72
CA GLU A 34 -7.14 -42.46 6.45
C GLU A 34 -6.87 -41.06 7.06
N ASP A 35 -5.77 -40.40 6.68
CA ASP A 35 -5.34 -39.10 7.20
C ASP A 35 -5.54 -37.92 6.22
N ASP A 36 -5.86 -38.16 4.94
CA ASP A 36 -6.21 -37.07 4.02
C ASP A 36 -7.67 -36.64 4.28
N SER A 37 -7.83 -35.74 5.25
CA SER A 37 -9.13 -35.17 5.60
C SER A 37 -9.83 -34.61 4.36
N LEU A 38 -11.14 -34.83 4.25
CA LEU A 38 -11.99 -34.30 3.16
C LEU A 38 -11.82 -32.78 2.95
N ASP A 39 -11.40 -32.06 3.99
CA ASP A 39 -11.07 -30.63 3.95
C ASP A 39 -9.79 -30.32 3.16
N GLU A 40 -8.81 -31.23 3.11
CA GLU A 40 -7.58 -31.08 2.32
C GLU A 40 -7.81 -31.33 0.83
N LEU A 41 -8.72 -32.24 0.49
CA LEU A 41 -9.20 -32.47 -0.88
C LEU A 41 -10.10 -31.34 -1.41
N LEU A 42 -10.79 -30.61 -0.51
CA LEU A 42 -11.63 -29.45 -0.83
C LEU A 42 -10.89 -28.11 -0.68
N ALA A 43 -9.66 -28.13 -0.16
CA ALA A 43 -8.85 -26.93 -0.05
C ALA A 43 -8.59 -26.35 -1.45
N PRO A 44 -8.87 -25.06 -1.66
CA PRO A 44 -8.66 -24.44 -2.96
C PRO A 44 -7.19 -24.58 -3.35
N SER A 45 -6.96 -25.17 -4.52
CA SER A 45 -5.61 -25.43 -5.02
C SER A 45 -4.86 -24.11 -5.26
N ASP A 46 -3.53 -24.18 -5.28
CA ASP A 46 -2.68 -23.03 -5.62
C ASP A 46 -3.04 -22.43 -7.00
N GLU A 47 -3.59 -23.24 -7.90
CA GLU A 47 -4.08 -22.78 -9.19
C GLU A 47 -5.32 -21.88 -9.04
N VAL A 48 -6.25 -22.21 -8.15
CA VAL A 48 -7.42 -21.36 -7.83
C VAL A 48 -6.97 -20.03 -7.21
N ARG A 49 -5.98 -20.05 -6.31
CA ARG A 49 -5.38 -18.84 -5.73
C ARG A 49 -4.71 -17.97 -6.80
N ASN A 50 -3.95 -18.57 -7.71
CA ASN A 50 -3.29 -17.84 -8.80
C ASN A 50 -4.33 -17.21 -9.75
N VAL A 51 -5.40 -17.94 -10.09
CA VAL A 51 -6.49 -17.38 -10.90
C VAL A 51 -7.18 -16.23 -10.18
N SER A 52 -7.43 -16.35 -8.87
CA SER A 52 -7.97 -15.27 -8.03
C SER A 52 -7.08 -14.03 -8.10
N ARG A 53 -5.78 -14.17 -7.87
CA ARG A 53 -4.79 -13.07 -7.90
C ARG A 53 -4.70 -12.40 -9.26
N ARG A 54 -4.79 -13.17 -10.35
CA ARG A 54 -4.83 -12.64 -11.71
C ARG A 54 -6.12 -11.85 -12.00
N ILE A 55 -7.27 -12.33 -11.51
CA ILE A 55 -8.52 -11.57 -11.58
C ILE A 55 -8.41 -10.30 -10.72
N ALA A 56 -7.77 -10.36 -9.55
CA ALA A 56 -7.48 -9.18 -8.73
C ALA A 56 -6.62 -8.14 -9.48
N GLY A 57 -5.67 -8.61 -10.30
CA GLY A 57 -4.92 -7.80 -11.27
C GLY A 57 -5.81 -6.94 -12.18
N GLN A 58 -6.97 -7.44 -12.60
CA GLN A 58 -7.91 -6.70 -13.46
C GLN A 58 -8.53 -5.48 -12.76
N TYR A 59 -8.56 -5.48 -11.41
CA TYR A 59 -9.10 -4.39 -10.60
C TYR A 59 -8.05 -3.35 -10.21
N VAL A 60 -6.77 -3.57 -10.56
CA VAL A 60 -5.64 -2.68 -10.24
C VAL A 60 -5.90 -1.25 -10.66
N GLU A 61 -6.53 -1.00 -11.81
CA GLU A 61 -6.81 0.37 -12.26
C GLU A 61 -7.79 1.10 -11.35
N ILE A 62 -8.82 0.41 -10.86
CA ILE A 62 -9.83 0.96 -9.97
C ILE A 62 -9.20 1.30 -8.62
N LEU A 63 -8.41 0.37 -8.07
CA LEU A 63 -7.71 0.54 -6.81
C LEU A 63 -6.66 1.64 -6.90
N ALA A 64 -5.92 1.70 -8.01
CA ALA A 64 -4.93 2.72 -8.25
C ALA A 64 -5.55 4.12 -8.39
N THR A 65 -6.66 4.22 -9.12
CA THR A 65 -7.41 5.47 -9.29
C THR A 65 -7.94 5.97 -7.94
N PHE A 66 -8.45 5.06 -7.11
CA PHE A 66 -8.87 5.39 -5.75
C PHE A 66 -7.70 5.89 -4.90
N ALA A 67 -6.59 5.15 -4.85
CA ALA A 67 -5.43 5.52 -4.05
C ALA A 67 -4.88 6.89 -4.49
N ALA A 68 -4.69 7.10 -5.80
CA ALA A 68 -4.28 8.38 -6.36
C ALA A 68 -5.25 9.51 -6.01
N GLY A 69 -6.56 9.26 -6.06
CA GLY A 69 -7.58 10.22 -5.64
C GLY A 69 -7.53 10.56 -4.15
N ALA A 70 -7.35 9.56 -3.28
CA ALA A 70 -7.27 9.71 -1.84
C ALA A 70 -6.05 10.53 -1.39
N PHE A 71 -4.93 10.30 -2.07
CA PHE A 71 -3.70 11.06 -1.95
C PHE A 71 -3.81 12.49 -2.49
N GLY A 72 -4.62 12.69 -3.53
CA GLY A 72 -4.96 13.99 -4.07
C GLY A 72 -5.98 14.77 -3.23
N ARG A 73 -6.30 15.99 -3.66
CA ARG A 73 -7.27 16.87 -2.98
C ARG A 73 -8.72 16.67 -3.46
N ARG A 74 -8.97 15.78 -4.43
CA ARG A 74 -10.30 15.50 -4.98
C ARG A 74 -10.51 14.01 -5.18
N THR A 75 -11.24 13.39 -4.26
CA THR A 75 -11.89 12.10 -4.47
C THR A 75 -13.30 12.34 -5.02
N ASP A 76 -13.60 11.81 -6.21
CA ASP A 76 -14.96 11.77 -6.75
C ASP A 76 -15.78 10.70 -5.97
N PRO A 77 -16.95 11.03 -5.42
CA PRO A 77 -17.87 10.06 -4.79
C PRO A 77 -18.14 8.81 -5.64
N VAL A 78 -18.18 8.94 -6.96
CA VAL A 78 -18.38 7.81 -7.89
C VAL A 78 -17.16 6.88 -7.89
N SER A 79 -15.94 7.44 -7.75
CA SER A 79 -14.71 6.65 -7.63
C SER A 79 -14.63 5.90 -6.31
N LEU A 80 -15.15 6.48 -5.22
CA LEU A 80 -15.20 5.84 -3.90
C LEU A 80 -16.13 4.62 -3.90
N SER A 81 -17.33 4.77 -4.44
CA SER A 81 -18.32 3.68 -4.54
C SER A 81 -17.80 2.52 -5.41
N ARG A 82 -17.10 2.84 -6.52
CA ARG A 82 -16.47 1.82 -7.37
C ARG A 82 -15.34 1.09 -6.66
N ALA A 83 -14.52 1.80 -5.88
CA ALA A 83 -13.47 1.19 -5.07
C ALA A 83 -14.02 0.23 -4.03
N GLY A 84 -15.03 0.65 -3.25
CA GLY A 84 -15.70 -0.24 -2.28
C GLY A 84 -16.28 -1.49 -2.94
N THR A 85 -16.99 -1.32 -4.06
CA THR A 85 -17.58 -2.46 -4.81
C THR A 85 -16.51 -3.41 -5.35
N ALA A 86 -15.38 -2.87 -5.83
CA ALA A 86 -14.24 -3.66 -6.28
C ALA A 86 -13.64 -4.47 -5.13
N VAL A 87 -13.40 -3.84 -3.98
CA VAL A 87 -12.82 -4.52 -2.82
C VAL A 87 -13.76 -5.61 -2.28
N ASP A 88 -15.07 -5.37 -2.22
CA ASP A 88 -16.06 -6.39 -1.84
C ASP A 88 -16.06 -7.59 -2.80
N ALA A 89 -15.93 -7.35 -4.11
CA ALA A 89 -15.85 -8.41 -5.10
C ALA A 89 -14.56 -9.22 -4.95
N LEU A 90 -13.43 -8.56 -4.70
CA LEU A 90 -12.14 -9.20 -4.47
C LEU A 90 -12.11 -9.98 -3.15
N LEU A 91 -12.78 -9.50 -2.10
CA LEU A 91 -12.89 -10.23 -0.83
C LEU A 91 -13.63 -11.55 -1.01
N ARG A 92 -14.76 -11.52 -1.72
CA ARG A 92 -15.50 -12.76 -2.04
C ARG A 92 -14.65 -13.74 -2.84
N LEU A 93 -13.84 -13.22 -3.76
CA LEU A 93 -12.97 -14.02 -4.59
C LEU A 93 -11.81 -14.63 -3.80
N ALA A 94 -11.11 -13.82 -2.99
CA ALA A 94 -10.01 -14.27 -2.14
C ALA A 94 -10.48 -15.29 -1.09
N SER A 95 -11.63 -15.04 -0.47
CA SER A 95 -12.26 -15.97 0.48
C SER A 95 -12.64 -17.30 -0.18
N ALA A 96 -13.25 -17.26 -1.36
CA ALA A 96 -13.57 -18.48 -2.13
C ALA A 96 -12.31 -19.24 -2.60
N ALA A 97 -11.20 -18.53 -2.81
CA ALA A 97 -9.92 -19.10 -3.18
C ALA A 97 -9.05 -19.51 -1.96
N GLY A 98 -9.51 -19.28 -0.74
CA GLY A 98 -8.75 -19.53 0.48
C GLY A 98 -7.42 -18.75 0.54
N ASP A 99 -7.36 -17.57 -0.09
CA ASP A 99 -6.19 -16.71 -0.11
C ASP A 99 -6.22 -15.73 1.08
N THR A 100 -5.85 -16.26 2.25
CA THR A 100 -5.94 -15.54 3.53
C THR A 100 -5.11 -14.26 3.57
N ASP A 101 -3.97 -14.24 2.86
CA ASP A 101 -3.08 -13.08 2.80
C ASP A 101 -3.73 -11.94 2.02
N GLN A 102 -4.30 -12.24 0.85
CA GLN A 102 -4.99 -11.26 0.03
C GLN A 102 -6.30 -10.79 0.70
N GLU A 103 -7.03 -11.70 1.35
CA GLU A 103 -8.23 -11.38 2.12
C GLU A 103 -7.93 -10.38 3.26
N ALA A 104 -6.89 -10.63 4.05
CA ALA A 104 -6.48 -9.73 5.14
C ALA A 104 -6.14 -8.32 4.62
N LEU A 105 -5.39 -8.22 3.52
CA LEU A 105 -5.04 -6.94 2.90
C LEU A 105 -6.28 -6.21 2.37
N LEU A 106 -7.25 -6.91 1.81
CA LEU A 106 -8.46 -6.27 1.30
C LEU A 106 -9.37 -5.75 2.43
N HIS A 107 -9.42 -6.46 3.56
CA HIS A 107 -10.07 -5.96 4.77
C HIS A 107 -9.39 -4.69 5.31
N GLU A 108 -8.06 -4.67 5.37
CA GLU A 108 -7.33 -3.45 5.73
C GLU A 108 -7.69 -2.28 4.80
N LEU A 109 -7.80 -2.53 3.48
CA LEU A 109 -8.18 -1.49 2.54
C LEU A 109 -9.60 -0.95 2.79
N LEU A 110 -10.58 -1.82 3.07
CA LEU A 110 -11.94 -1.37 3.42
C LEU A 110 -11.93 -0.41 4.62
N ASP A 111 -11.17 -0.75 5.66
CA ASP A 111 -11.06 0.07 6.87
C ASP A 111 -10.37 1.42 6.59
N LEU A 112 -9.52 1.49 5.56
CA LEU A 112 -8.82 2.71 5.16
C LEU A 112 -9.65 3.63 4.26
N ILE A 113 -10.61 3.11 3.46
CA ILE A 113 -11.37 3.91 2.49
C ILE A 113 -12.09 5.09 3.15
N GLY A 114 -12.80 4.84 4.25
CA GLY A 114 -13.55 5.88 4.97
C GLY A 114 -12.62 6.97 5.54
N PRO A 115 -11.66 6.62 6.42
CA PRO A 115 -10.71 7.56 7.02
C PRO A 115 -9.84 8.33 6.01
N ALA A 116 -9.44 7.71 4.90
CA ALA A 116 -8.60 8.35 3.89
C ALA A 116 -9.34 9.42 3.08
N THR A 117 -10.67 9.35 3.00
CA THR A 117 -11.49 10.19 2.13
C THR A 117 -12.45 11.12 2.89
N SER A 118 -12.73 10.82 4.14
CA SER A 118 -13.64 11.60 4.99
C SER A 118 -12.92 12.69 5.79
N GLY A 119 -13.63 13.80 6.03
CA GLY A 119 -13.17 14.86 6.92
C GLY A 119 -12.10 15.80 6.34
N PRO A 120 -11.59 16.74 7.17
CA PRO A 120 -10.63 17.75 6.74
C PRO A 120 -9.32 17.12 6.27
N ALA A 121 -8.74 17.67 5.19
CA ALA A 121 -7.48 17.21 4.60
C ALA A 121 -6.32 17.13 5.61
N ASN A 122 -6.31 18.04 6.60
CA ASN A 122 -5.26 18.12 7.63
C ASN A 122 -5.60 17.35 8.92
N SER A 123 -6.66 16.53 8.93
CA SER A 123 -6.98 15.75 10.11
C SER A 123 -5.93 14.64 10.32
N ARG A 124 -5.53 14.44 11.57
CA ARG A 124 -4.56 13.40 11.95
C ARG A 124 -5.05 11.99 11.54
N THR A 125 -6.35 11.75 11.65
CA THR A 125 -7.00 10.51 11.20
C THR A 125 -6.76 10.27 9.71
N ARG A 126 -6.98 11.29 8.87
CA ARG A 126 -6.77 11.17 7.43
C ARG A 126 -5.29 11.00 7.08
N GLN A 127 -4.40 11.75 7.72
CA GLN A 127 -2.95 11.60 7.50
C GLN A 127 -2.46 10.20 7.87
N ASN A 128 -2.91 9.65 9.00
CA ASN A 128 -2.58 8.28 9.40
C ASN A 128 -3.13 7.25 8.40
N ALA A 129 -4.37 7.42 7.94
CA ALA A 129 -4.97 6.53 6.95
C ALA A 129 -4.24 6.57 5.61
N LEU A 130 -3.80 7.75 5.16
CA LEU A 130 -3.00 7.89 3.94
C LEU A 130 -1.62 7.25 4.09
N ALA A 131 -0.98 7.36 5.26
CA ALA A 131 0.27 6.66 5.54
C ALA A 131 0.08 5.12 5.47
N GLN A 132 -0.95 4.59 6.12
CA GLN A 132 -1.27 3.17 6.08
C GLN A 132 -1.64 2.69 4.65
N LEU A 133 -2.38 3.50 3.88
CA LEU A 133 -2.69 3.21 2.48
C LEU A 133 -1.43 3.17 1.62
N ARG A 134 -0.46 4.05 1.89
CA ARG A 134 0.84 4.04 1.19
C ARG A 134 1.62 2.76 1.48
N ASP A 135 1.62 2.31 2.72
CA ASP A 135 2.34 1.10 3.14
C ASP A 135 1.59 -0.19 2.74
N TRP A 136 0.28 -0.09 2.51
CA TRP A 136 -0.57 -1.16 2.00
C TRP A 136 -0.29 -1.50 0.53
N LEU A 137 -0.07 -0.49 -0.33
CA LEU A 137 0.14 -0.68 -1.77
C LEU A 137 1.23 -1.69 -2.15
N PRO A 138 2.47 -1.62 -1.61
CA PRO A 138 3.49 -2.61 -1.95
C PRO A 138 3.17 -4.00 -1.42
N ARG A 139 2.47 -4.11 -0.28
CA ARG A 139 2.05 -5.41 0.29
C ARG A 139 0.99 -6.07 -0.59
N PHE A 140 0.00 -5.31 -1.03
CA PHE A 140 -0.99 -5.81 -1.98
C PHE A 140 -0.38 -6.14 -3.34
N GLY A 141 0.52 -5.28 -3.83
CA GLY A 141 1.29 -5.53 -5.05
C GLY A 141 2.05 -6.86 -5.01
N ALA A 142 2.60 -7.24 -3.86
CA ALA A 142 3.30 -8.53 -3.69
C ALA A 142 2.38 -9.76 -3.82
N THR A 143 1.06 -9.61 -3.68
CA THR A 143 0.09 -10.70 -3.92
C THR A 143 -0.31 -10.83 -5.39
N LEU A 144 0.04 -9.87 -6.24
CA LEU A 144 -0.35 -9.85 -7.65
C LEU A 144 0.74 -10.48 -8.54
N GLU A 145 0.36 -10.80 -9.78
CA GLU A 145 1.34 -11.09 -10.81
C GLU A 145 2.25 -9.87 -11.06
N HIS A 146 3.49 -10.11 -11.48
CA HIS A 146 4.52 -9.08 -11.60
C HIS A 146 4.08 -7.89 -12.47
N GLU A 147 3.41 -8.15 -13.60
CA GLU A 147 2.93 -7.11 -14.51
C GLU A 147 1.86 -6.21 -13.88
N ASP A 148 0.96 -6.80 -13.08
CA ASP A 148 -0.12 -6.09 -12.39
C ASP A 148 0.39 -5.31 -11.17
N ALA A 149 1.38 -5.85 -10.45
CA ALA A 149 2.08 -5.13 -9.39
C ALA A 149 2.83 -3.91 -9.93
N GLU A 150 3.51 -4.06 -11.07
CA GLU A 150 4.12 -2.93 -11.77
C GLU A 150 3.08 -1.92 -12.24
N ARG A 151 1.94 -2.39 -12.78
CA ARG A 151 0.86 -1.53 -13.25
C ARG A 151 0.24 -0.75 -12.08
N LEU A 152 0.00 -1.38 -10.94
CA LEU A 152 -0.48 -0.72 -9.72
C LEU A 152 0.47 0.39 -9.30
N THR A 153 1.76 0.08 -9.26
CA THR A 153 2.80 1.05 -8.91
C THR A 153 2.85 2.22 -9.91
N LYS A 154 2.74 1.95 -11.22
CA LYS A 154 2.74 2.95 -12.30
C LYS A 154 1.48 3.82 -12.30
N LEU A 155 0.32 3.26 -11.98
CA LEU A 155 -0.96 3.99 -11.98
C LEU A 155 -1.15 4.82 -10.71
N VAL A 156 -0.63 4.33 -9.57
CA VAL A 156 -0.59 5.10 -8.33
C VAL A 156 0.49 6.17 -8.37
N GLN A 157 1.38 6.22 -9.39
CA GLN A 157 2.33 7.33 -9.61
C GLN A 157 1.64 8.67 -9.93
N TRP A 158 1.09 9.22 -8.86
CA TRP A 158 0.93 10.58 -8.37
C TRP A 158 0.72 11.73 -9.36
N ASP A 159 -0.45 12.34 -9.16
CA ASP A 159 -0.77 13.73 -9.44
C ASP A 159 0.41 14.65 -9.08
N ARG A 160 0.71 15.55 -10.02
CA ARG A 160 1.98 16.25 -10.22
C ARG A 160 2.15 17.46 -9.29
N GLY A 161 1.80 17.32 -8.01
CA GLY A 161 1.78 18.44 -7.07
C GLY A 161 2.00 18.09 -5.59
N THR A 162 2.36 16.85 -5.24
CA THR A 162 2.42 16.40 -3.83
C THR A 162 3.75 15.81 -3.39
N VAL A 163 4.75 15.71 -4.29
CA VAL A 163 6.11 15.28 -3.94
C VAL A 163 7.05 16.48 -4.07
N PRO A 164 7.31 17.23 -2.99
CA PRO A 164 8.09 18.47 -3.08
C PRO A 164 9.54 18.26 -3.56
N LEU A 165 10.11 17.06 -3.38
CA LEU A 165 11.39 16.68 -4.01
C LEU A 165 11.32 16.65 -5.55
N LEU A 166 10.21 16.19 -6.14
CA LEU A 166 10.09 16.12 -7.60
C LEU A 166 9.92 17.50 -8.23
N GLU A 167 9.26 18.44 -7.54
CA GLU A 167 9.21 19.84 -7.98
C GLU A 167 10.61 20.48 -7.93
N GLU A 168 11.40 20.20 -6.89
CA GLU A 168 12.78 20.67 -6.80
C GLU A 168 13.65 20.11 -7.95
N LEU A 169 13.57 18.80 -8.21
CA LEU A 169 14.34 18.16 -9.29
C LEU A 169 13.87 18.57 -10.70
N ARG A 170 12.61 18.96 -10.86
CA ARG A 170 12.06 19.49 -12.12
C ARG A 170 12.66 20.85 -12.48
N GLY A 171 13.17 21.60 -11.50
CA GLY A 171 13.92 22.84 -11.72
C GLY A 171 15.29 22.62 -12.37
N LEU A 172 15.81 21.39 -12.38
CA LEU A 172 17.11 21.08 -12.98
C LEU A 172 17.01 20.98 -14.51
N THR A 173 17.95 21.66 -15.18
CA THR A 173 18.00 21.69 -16.64
C THR A 173 18.28 20.28 -17.17
N GLY A 174 17.39 19.76 -18.00
CA GLY A 174 17.52 18.40 -18.54
C GLY A 174 16.81 17.31 -17.74
N ILE A 175 16.09 17.64 -16.67
CA ILE A 175 15.23 16.68 -15.95
C ILE A 175 13.78 16.87 -16.36
N GLY A 176 13.39 16.08 -17.35
CA GLY A 176 12.01 16.01 -17.80
C GLY A 176 11.20 14.92 -17.07
N PRO A 177 9.86 14.89 -17.27
CA PRO A 177 8.97 13.92 -16.63
C PRO A 177 9.39 12.45 -16.81
N LYS A 178 9.91 12.10 -17.99
CA LYS A 178 10.39 10.74 -18.29
C LYS A 178 11.63 10.34 -17.47
N ARG A 179 12.50 11.29 -17.13
CA ARG A 179 13.71 11.02 -16.32
C ARG A 179 13.35 10.92 -14.84
N LEU A 180 12.41 11.75 -14.36
CA LEU A 180 11.83 11.62 -13.02
C LEU A 180 11.12 10.28 -12.82
N GLN A 181 10.39 9.83 -13.82
CA GLN A 181 9.74 8.53 -13.79
C GLN A 181 10.76 7.38 -13.66
N ARG A 182 11.91 7.47 -14.34
CA ARG A 182 12.98 6.47 -14.22
C ARG A 182 13.65 6.46 -12.85
N LEU A 183 13.92 7.63 -12.27
CA LEU A 183 14.38 7.74 -10.87
C LEU A 183 13.41 7.03 -9.93
N TYR A 184 12.12 7.24 -10.12
CA TYR A 184 11.12 6.59 -9.29
C TYR A 184 11.06 5.07 -9.50
N SER A 185 11.02 4.62 -10.76
CA SER A 185 11.02 3.19 -11.10
C SER A 185 12.28 2.45 -10.64
N ALA A 186 13.38 3.18 -10.45
CA ALA A 186 14.63 2.67 -9.90
C ALA A 186 14.60 2.42 -8.38
N GLY A 187 13.50 2.73 -7.70
CA GLY A 187 13.47 2.73 -6.23
C GLY A 187 14.08 3.98 -5.59
N LEU A 188 14.50 4.96 -6.40
CA LEU A 188 15.11 6.22 -5.95
C LEU A 188 14.03 7.31 -5.78
N PHE A 189 13.03 7.01 -4.95
CA PHE A 189 11.83 7.85 -4.80
C PHE A 189 11.76 8.63 -3.47
N THR A 190 12.68 8.37 -2.52
CA THR A 190 12.74 9.13 -1.27
C THR A 190 13.95 10.07 -1.24
N ILE A 191 13.82 11.17 -0.51
CA ILE A 191 14.88 12.14 -0.28
C ILE A 191 16.14 11.42 0.23
N ASP A 192 15.97 10.55 1.23
CA ASP A 192 17.09 9.83 1.87
C ASP A 192 17.75 8.86 0.90
N THR A 193 16.97 8.10 0.12
CA THR A 193 17.51 7.16 -0.86
C THR A 193 18.33 7.86 -1.94
N VAL A 194 17.83 8.98 -2.48
CA VAL A 194 18.53 9.69 -3.56
C VAL A 194 19.75 10.44 -3.00
N ALA A 195 19.64 11.07 -1.83
CA ALA A 195 20.74 11.81 -1.21
C ALA A 195 21.92 10.90 -0.80
N ALA A 196 21.64 9.66 -0.43
CA ALA A 196 22.62 8.65 -0.05
C ALA A 196 23.21 7.85 -1.22
N SER A 197 22.63 7.97 -2.42
CA SER A 197 23.08 7.21 -3.60
C SER A 197 24.37 7.78 -4.19
N ASP A 198 25.16 6.91 -4.81
CA ASP A 198 26.29 7.31 -5.66
C ASP A 198 25.74 7.86 -7.00
N PRO A 199 26.17 9.05 -7.46
CA PRO A 199 25.82 9.56 -8.78
C PRO A 199 26.05 8.58 -9.94
N ALA A 200 27.06 7.70 -9.85
CA ALA A 200 27.31 6.67 -10.86
C ALA A 200 26.19 5.64 -10.93
N ASP A 201 25.65 5.21 -9.79
CA ASP A 201 24.52 4.29 -9.71
C ASP A 201 23.25 4.95 -10.23
N VAL A 202 23.02 6.21 -9.85
CA VAL A 202 21.87 7.00 -10.35
C VAL A 202 21.93 7.13 -11.88
N ALA A 203 23.11 7.41 -12.44
CA ALA A 203 23.31 7.48 -13.89
C ALA A 203 23.04 6.14 -14.57
N ALA A 204 23.56 5.04 -14.02
CA ALA A 204 23.41 3.71 -14.56
C ALA A 204 21.94 3.24 -14.61
N VAL A 205 21.18 3.46 -13.52
CA VAL A 205 19.80 2.98 -13.43
C VAL A 205 18.84 3.86 -14.22
N THR A 206 19.08 5.17 -14.30
CA THR A 206 18.16 6.12 -14.95
C THR A 206 18.51 6.40 -16.41
N GLY A 207 19.73 6.05 -16.83
CA GLY A 207 20.27 6.35 -18.16
C GLY A 207 20.51 7.84 -18.40
N ILE A 208 20.68 8.65 -17.35
CA ILE A 208 21.07 10.06 -17.47
C ILE A 208 22.60 10.21 -17.49
N PRO A 209 23.13 11.29 -18.09
CA PRO A 209 24.55 11.62 -18.02
C PRO A 209 25.04 11.76 -16.57
N LEU A 210 26.28 11.33 -16.29
CA LEU A 210 26.86 11.35 -14.94
C LEU A 210 26.83 12.74 -14.29
N ASN A 211 27.18 13.79 -15.04
CA ASN A 211 27.12 15.16 -14.56
C ASN A 211 25.71 15.58 -14.12
N LEU A 212 24.67 15.09 -14.81
CA LEU A 212 23.28 15.36 -14.40
C LEU A 212 22.89 14.54 -13.17
N ALA A 213 23.42 13.33 -13.03
CA ALA A 213 23.21 12.52 -11.83
C ALA A 213 23.87 13.14 -10.59
N GLU A 214 25.05 13.72 -10.73
CA GLU A 214 25.71 14.52 -9.69
C GLU A 214 24.82 15.70 -9.26
N GLU A 215 24.30 16.46 -10.23
CA GLU A 215 23.37 17.57 -9.95
C GLU A 215 22.09 17.12 -9.23
N VAL A 216 21.54 15.95 -9.58
CA VAL A 216 20.37 15.36 -8.90
C VAL A 216 20.67 15.04 -7.45
N VAL A 217 21.77 14.32 -7.19
CA VAL A 217 22.16 13.92 -5.84
C VAL A 217 22.44 15.16 -4.99
N ASP A 218 23.15 16.15 -5.53
CA ASP A 218 23.46 17.39 -4.82
C ASP A 218 22.24 18.27 -4.56
N ALA A 219 21.31 18.37 -5.53
CA ALA A 219 20.05 19.07 -5.32
C ALA A 219 19.22 18.37 -4.23
N THR A 220 19.20 17.03 -4.24
CA THR A 220 18.46 16.24 -3.25
C THR A 220 19.08 16.36 -1.86
N ARG A 221 20.41 16.37 -1.73
CA ARG A 221 21.10 16.62 -0.44
C ARG A 221 20.81 18.01 0.11
N ARG A 222 20.81 19.04 -0.74
CA ARG A 222 20.45 20.41 -0.36
C ARG A 222 19.00 20.48 0.11
N TYR A 223 18.09 19.86 -0.63
CA TYR A 223 16.68 19.77 -0.26
C TYR A 223 16.48 19.02 1.06
N ALA A 224 17.13 17.86 1.24
CA ALA A 224 17.09 17.07 2.47
C ALA A 224 17.53 17.89 3.70
N SER A 225 18.62 18.64 3.54
CA SER A 225 19.16 19.49 4.59
C SER A 225 18.21 20.64 4.93
N ALA A 226 17.63 21.29 3.91
CA ALA A 226 16.65 22.35 4.09
C ALA A 226 15.36 21.87 4.76
N GLU A 227 14.84 20.71 4.35
CA GLU A 227 13.63 20.13 4.92
C GLU A 227 13.85 19.70 6.37
N ARG A 228 15.00 19.10 6.68
CA ARG A 228 15.39 18.78 8.06
C ARG A 228 15.46 20.04 8.93
N MET A 229 15.99 21.15 8.41
CA MET A 229 16.02 22.41 9.14
C MET A 229 14.62 22.96 9.41
N ARG A 230 13.73 22.96 8.41
CA ARG A 230 12.32 23.37 8.57
C ARG A 230 11.61 22.53 9.63
N PHE A 231 11.76 21.21 9.55
CA PHE A 231 11.15 20.29 10.50
C PHE A 231 11.66 20.53 11.94
N LEU A 232 12.96 20.76 12.12
CA LEU A 232 13.52 21.10 13.43
C LEU A 232 13.00 22.44 13.96
N GLU A 233 12.78 23.43 13.08
CA GLU A 233 12.17 24.71 13.44
C GLU A 233 10.71 24.54 13.86
N GLU A 234 9.91 23.81 13.08
CA GLU A 234 8.53 23.47 13.42
C GLU A 234 8.41 22.72 14.75
N LEU A 235 9.30 21.77 15.02
CA LEU A 235 9.36 21.06 16.31
C LEU A 235 9.68 22.00 17.47
N ARG A 236 10.60 22.96 17.27
CA ARG A 236 10.92 23.98 18.29
C ARG A 236 9.74 24.91 18.55
N GLU A 237 9.06 25.37 17.51
CA GLU A 237 7.85 26.18 17.64
C GLU A 237 6.73 25.42 18.35
N GLY A 238 6.55 24.15 18.01
CA GLY A 238 5.61 23.23 18.65
C GLY A 238 5.91 23.05 20.13
N ALA A 239 7.19 22.86 20.50
CA ALA A 239 7.62 22.74 21.88
C ALA A 239 7.31 24.02 22.69
N VAL A 240 7.62 25.20 22.14
CA VAL A 240 7.30 26.49 22.76
C VAL A 240 5.78 26.64 22.96
N ARG A 241 4.98 26.25 21.96
CA ARG A 241 3.52 26.29 22.04
C ARG A 241 3.00 25.37 23.16
N LEU A 242 3.49 24.14 23.23
CA LEU A 242 3.13 23.18 24.27
C LEU A 242 3.50 23.69 25.67
N ARG A 243 4.68 24.31 25.83
CA ARG A 243 5.08 24.95 27.10
C ARG A 243 4.08 26.02 27.53
N ARG A 244 3.65 26.88 26.61
CA ARG A 244 2.63 27.91 26.91
C ARG A 244 1.29 27.29 27.29
N MET A 245 0.88 26.22 26.60
CA MET A 245 -0.37 25.51 26.94
C MET A 245 -0.29 24.88 28.34
N LEU A 246 0.84 24.21 28.66
CA LEU A 246 1.07 23.61 29.97
C LEU A 246 1.09 24.63 31.11
N ALA A 247 1.54 25.87 30.85
CA ALA A 247 1.54 26.94 31.85
C ALA A 247 0.12 27.40 32.24
N VAL A 248 -0.89 27.16 31.39
CA VAL A 248 -2.29 27.52 31.63
C VAL A 248 -3.08 26.35 32.23
N VAL A 249 -2.48 25.15 32.34
CA VAL A 249 -3.15 23.99 32.93
C VAL A 249 -3.34 24.19 34.45
N PRO A 250 -4.57 23.98 34.97
CA PRO A 250 -4.90 24.11 36.39
C PRO A 250 -4.02 23.27 37.34
N ASP A 251 -3.75 23.80 38.55
CA ASP A 251 -2.82 23.24 39.55
C ASP A 251 -3.25 21.88 40.14
N ASP A 252 -4.54 21.55 40.07
CA ASP A 252 -5.14 20.26 40.46
C ASP A 252 -4.65 19.09 39.59
N SER A 253 -3.96 19.37 38.48
CA SER A 253 -3.27 18.38 37.63
C SER A 253 -1.75 18.41 37.80
N THR A 254 -1.25 18.57 39.04
CA THR A 254 0.16 18.82 39.34
C THR A 254 1.10 17.70 38.87
N GLU A 255 0.66 16.44 38.98
CA GLU A 255 1.44 15.28 38.53
C GLU A 255 1.54 15.22 37.00
N PHE A 256 0.42 15.44 36.30
CA PHE A 256 0.39 15.53 34.83
C PHE A 256 1.29 16.67 34.33
N ARG A 257 1.19 17.86 34.95
CA ARG A 257 2.03 19.02 34.59
C ARG A 257 3.50 18.70 34.77
N THR A 258 3.89 18.09 35.89
CA THR A 258 5.29 17.75 36.17
C THR A 258 5.84 16.74 35.15
N ARG A 259 5.08 15.69 34.82
CA ARG A 259 5.48 14.71 33.80
C ARG A 259 5.58 15.34 32.41
N ALA A 260 4.58 16.14 32.02
CA ALA A 260 4.54 16.78 30.70
C ALA A 260 5.65 17.83 30.53
N THR A 261 5.95 18.61 31.58
CA THR A 261 7.09 19.55 31.58
C THR A 261 8.42 18.82 31.48
N SER A 262 8.62 17.74 32.25
CA SER A 262 9.86 16.95 32.20
C SER A 262 10.08 16.32 30.82
N ALA A 263 9.02 15.76 30.21
CA ALA A 263 9.08 15.20 28.86
C ALA A 263 9.38 16.29 27.81
N LEU A 264 8.80 17.48 27.96
CA LEU A 264 9.05 18.60 27.05
C LEU A 264 10.48 19.12 27.16
N GLU A 265 11.03 19.18 28.37
CA GLU A 265 12.44 19.54 28.60
C GLU A 265 13.42 18.53 27.99
N GLU A 266 13.07 17.24 28.02
CA GLU A 266 13.85 16.19 27.36
C GLU A 266 13.84 16.33 25.82
N VAL A 267 12.66 16.61 25.24
CA VAL A 267 12.52 16.90 23.81
C VAL A 267 13.34 18.13 23.42
N GLU A 268 13.25 19.22 24.18
CA GLU A 268 14.02 20.44 23.91
C GLU A 268 15.52 20.24 24.04
N ARG A 269 15.97 19.48 25.05
CA ARG A 269 17.38 19.10 25.21
C ARG A 269 17.87 18.31 24.00
N THR A 270 17.07 17.36 23.52
CA THR A 270 17.37 16.56 22.32
C THR A 270 17.46 17.46 21.08
N LEU A 271 16.50 18.37 20.88
CA LEU A 271 16.51 19.35 19.77
C LEU A 271 17.68 20.34 19.81
N GLN A 272 18.24 20.61 21.01
CA GLN A 272 19.44 21.42 21.17
C GLN A 272 20.71 20.64 20.83
N THR A 273 20.75 19.33 21.11
CA THR A 273 21.90 18.47 20.76
C THR A 273 21.98 18.14 19.26
N LEU A 274 20.85 18.15 18.55
CA LEU A 274 20.77 17.93 17.11
C LEU A 274 21.24 19.14 16.28
N LYS A 275 22.26 19.87 16.74
CA LYS A 275 22.83 21.04 16.04
C LYS A 275 23.14 20.70 14.58
N VAL A 276 22.77 21.64 13.71
CA VAL A 276 23.06 21.66 12.28
C VAL A 276 24.55 21.42 12.08
N PRO A 277 24.99 20.45 11.26
CA PRO A 277 26.39 20.38 10.88
C PRO A 277 26.73 21.69 10.16
N GLU A 278 27.64 22.48 10.73
CA GLU A 278 28.24 23.59 10.02
C GLU A 278 28.95 23.01 8.80
N THR A 279 28.46 23.33 7.60
CA THR A 279 29.12 22.97 6.35
C THR A 279 30.48 23.66 6.31
N PRO A 280 31.59 22.96 5.97
CA PRO A 280 32.88 23.59 5.69
C PRO A 280 32.82 24.51 4.46
#